data_AF-A0A1G2P074-F1
#
_entry.id   AF-A0A1G2P074-F1
#
_cell.length_a   1.000
_cell.length_b   1.000
_cell.length_c   1.000
_cell.angle_alpha   90.00
_cell.angle_beta   90.00
_cell.angle_gamma   90.00
#
_symmetry.space_group_name_H-M   'P 1'
#
loop_
_entity.id
_entity.type
_entity.pdbx_description
1 polymer ?
#
loop_
_entity_poly.entity_id
_entity_poly.type
_entity_poly.pdbx_seq_one_letter_code
_entity_poly.pdbx_strand_id
1 'polypeptide(L)'
;MDFYPKHKILDVNRDELKNSKNIIKYLINIPKDNKLLLLDIGGYFVHSINDLKDKFGDRFIGVIEDTENGHQKYLSIENLKAPVVSVARSPLKNNEDHLVGQAVVFSADSILREQGVLLNNKKVGIVGFGKIGNGVLSS
;
A
#
# COMPACT_ATOMS: atom_id res chain seq x y z
N MET A 1 -6.22 -14.24 -25.78
CA MET A 1 -6.50 -12.92 -25.16
C MET A 1 -5.40 -12.70 -24.15
N ASP A 2 -4.42 -11.88 -24.46
CA ASP A 2 -3.40 -11.51 -23.48
C ASP A 2 -4.07 -10.57 -22.47
N PHE A 3 -4.51 -11.13 -21.34
CA PHE A 3 -5.27 -10.41 -20.31
C PHE A 3 -4.45 -9.28 -19.65
N TYR A 4 -3.13 -9.25 -19.87
CA TYR A 4 -2.26 -8.22 -19.37
C TYR A 4 -1.38 -7.61 -20.48
N PRO A 5 -1.31 -6.27 -20.59
CA PRO A 5 -0.31 -5.63 -21.43
C PRO A 5 1.09 -6.02 -20.94
N LYS A 6 2.03 -6.25 -21.87
CA LYS A 6 3.47 -6.41 -21.60
C LYS A 6 3.88 -5.33 -20.60
N HIS A 7 4.11 -5.73 -19.35
CA HIS A 7 4.12 -4.83 -18.22
C HIS A 7 5.20 -3.75 -18.40
N LYS A 8 4.80 -2.47 -18.28
CA LYS A 8 5.77 -1.39 -18.15
C LYS A 8 6.14 -1.29 -16.67
N ILE A 9 7.21 -1.97 -16.28
CA ILE A 9 7.83 -1.81 -14.97
C ILE A 9 8.61 -0.50 -15.00
N LEU A 10 8.34 0.39 -14.05
CA LEU A 10 9.05 1.65 -13.88
C LEU A 10 9.87 1.57 -12.61
N ASP A 11 11.15 1.91 -12.71
CA ASP A 11 12.00 2.16 -11.55
C ASP A 11 11.82 3.63 -11.16
N VAL A 12 11.06 3.87 -10.08
CA VAL A 12 10.73 5.19 -9.57
C VAL A 12 10.78 5.18 -8.05
N ASN A 13 11.33 6.23 -7.46
CA ASN A 13 11.41 6.36 -6.01
C ASN A 13 10.23 7.17 -5.43
N ARG A 14 10.13 7.17 -4.10
CA ARG A 14 9.05 7.84 -3.37
C ARG A 14 8.99 9.35 -3.63
N ASP A 15 10.13 10.02 -3.76
CA ASP A 15 10.18 11.47 -3.97
C ASP A 15 9.74 11.85 -5.37
N GLU A 16 10.06 11.02 -6.37
CA GLU A 16 9.57 11.19 -7.73
C GLU A 16 8.03 11.11 -7.80
N LEU A 17 7.41 10.25 -7.00
CA LEU A 17 5.95 10.09 -6.92
C LEU A 17 5.25 11.24 -6.18
N LYS A 18 5.97 12.04 -5.38
CA LYS A 18 5.40 13.25 -4.78
C LYS A 18 5.09 14.33 -5.81
N ASN A 19 5.75 14.28 -6.97
CA ASN A 19 5.58 15.26 -8.02
C ASN A 19 4.59 14.76 -9.08
N SER A 20 3.41 15.37 -9.14
CA SER A 20 2.35 15.02 -10.07
C SER A 20 2.79 15.04 -11.53
N LYS A 21 3.73 15.93 -11.92
CA LYS A 21 4.25 16.01 -13.30
C LYS A 21 4.94 14.71 -13.73
N ASN A 22 5.68 14.08 -12.81
CA ASN A 22 6.36 12.81 -13.10
C ASN A 22 5.34 11.71 -13.38
N ILE A 23 4.29 11.63 -12.56
CA ILE A 23 3.23 10.63 -12.72
C ILE A 23 2.44 10.87 -14.01
N ILE A 24 2.07 12.13 -14.28
CA ILE A 24 1.34 12.52 -15.50
C ILE A 24 2.11 12.12 -16.76
N LYS A 25 3.44 12.28 -16.78
CA LYS A 25 4.30 11.85 -17.89
C LYS A 25 4.14 10.37 -18.21
N TYR A 26 3.92 9.53 -17.21
CA TYR A 26 3.68 8.11 -17.42
C TYR A 26 2.26 7.83 -17.89
N LEU A 27 1.27 8.43 -17.23
CA LEU A 27 -0.16 8.18 -17.49
C LEU A 27 -0.67 8.75 -18.82
N ILE A 28 -0.03 9.79 -19.37
CA ILE A 28 -0.46 10.40 -20.64
C ILE A 28 -0.38 9.45 -21.84
N ASN A 29 0.49 8.43 -21.76
CA ASN A 29 0.67 7.44 -22.82
C ASN A 29 -0.40 6.34 -22.82
N ILE A 30 -1.24 6.28 -21.78
CA ILE A 30 -2.35 5.33 -21.71
C ILE A 30 -3.46 5.82 -22.66
N PRO A 31 -4.07 4.96 -23.51
CA PRO A 31 -5.17 5.32 -24.42
C PRO A 31 -6.33 6.05 -23.73
N LYS A 32 -6.80 7.16 -24.32
CA LYS A 32 -7.71 8.14 -23.69
C LYS A 32 -9.09 7.59 -23.31
N ASP A 33 -9.53 6.54 -23.99
CA ASP A 33 -10.75 5.78 -23.77
C ASP A 33 -10.71 4.94 -22.48
N ASN A 34 -9.51 4.57 -22.00
CA ASN A 34 -9.36 3.82 -20.76
C ASN A 34 -9.56 4.70 -19.52
N LYS A 35 -10.32 4.21 -18.54
CA LYS A 35 -10.34 4.78 -17.19
C LYS A 35 -9.00 4.53 -16.48
N LEU A 36 -8.67 5.41 -15.54
CA LEU A 36 -7.45 5.38 -14.74
C LEU A 36 -7.81 5.17 -13.27
N LEU A 37 -7.31 4.07 -12.71
CA LEU A 37 -7.40 3.71 -11.31
C LEU A 37 -5.99 3.49 -10.77
N LEU A 38 -5.67 4.02 -9.60
CA LEU A 38 -4.41 3.72 -8.92
C LEU A 38 -4.64 2.66 -7.84
N LEU A 39 -3.74 1.69 -7.78
CA LEU A 39 -3.58 0.78 -6.65
C LEU A 39 -2.37 1.28 -5.86
N ASP A 40 -2.62 1.85 -4.68
CA ASP A 40 -1.61 2.48 -3.84
C ASP A 40 -1.34 1.63 -2.60
N ILE A 41 -0.08 1.60 -2.18
CA ILE A 41 0.41 0.87 -1.02
C ILE A 41 1.28 1.84 -0.22
N GLY A 42 0.70 2.44 0.82
CA GLY A 42 1.40 3.35 1.71
C GLY A 42 1.15 4.83 1.42
N GLY A 43 0.20 5.16 0.53
CA GLY A 43 -0.20 6.54 0.24
C GLY A 43 0.88 7.33 -0.49
N TYR A 44 1.48 6.78 -1.54
CA TYR A 44 2.50 7.50 -2.31
C TYR A 44 1.91 8.56 -3.24
N PHE A 45 0.65 8.41 -3.66
CA PHE A 45 0.02 9.34 -4.59
C PHE A 45 -0.77 10.46 -3.88
N VAL A 46 -0.75 10.50 -2.56
CA VAL A 46 -1.40 11.51 -1.69
C VAL A 46 -1.13 12.95 -2.16
N HIS A 47 0.12 13.25 -2.51
CA HIS A 47 0.51 14.61 -2.94
C HIS A 47 0.07 14.96 -4.36
N SER A 48 -0.28 13.96 -5.17
CA SER A 48 -0.57 14.13 -6.60
C SER A 48 -2.04 13.91 -6.94
N ILE A 49 -2.83 13.30 -6.05
CA ILE A 49 -4.18 12.83 -6.34
C ILE A 49 -5.11 13.94 -6.89
N ASN A 50 -5.02 15.15 -6.33
CA ASN A 50 -5.83 16.29 -6.77
C ASN A 50 -5.40 16.79 -8.15
N ASP A 51 -4.09 16.93 -8.39
CA ASP A 51 -3.55 17.31 -9.70
C ASP A 51 -3.91 16.27 -10.78
N LEU A 52 -3.88 14.98 -10.42
CA LEU A 52 -4.30 13.90 -11.30
C LEU A 52 -5.79 14.00 -11.63
N LYS A 53 -6.64 14.30 -10.63
CA LYS A 53 -8.07 14.53 -10.86
C LYS A 53 -8.32 15.74 -11.75
N ASP A 54 -7.63 16.85 -11.51
CA ASP A 54 -7.74 18.06 -12.33
C ASP A 54 -7.27 17.80 -13.77
N LYS A 55 -6.19 17.04 -13.94
CA LYS A 55 -5.61 16.76 -15.25
C LYS A 55 -6.44 15.79 -16.10
N PHE A 56 -6.98 14.75 -15.48
CA PHE A 56 -7.63 13.64 -16.18
C PHE A 56 -9.15 13.62 -16.02
N GLY A 57 -9.72 14.48 -15.18
CA GLY A 57 -11.17 14.62 -14.99
C GLY A 57 -11.85 13.28 -14.66
N ASP A 58 -12.94 12.96 -15.35
CA ASP A 58 -13.71 11.73 -15.15
C ASP A 58 -13.03 10.47 -15.67
N ARG A 59 -11.89 10.63 -16.35
CA ARG A 59 -11.04 9.50 -16.71
C ARG A 59 -10.32 8.95 -15.49
N PHE A 60 -9.91 9.80 -14.54
CA PHE A 60 -9.35 9.36 -13.27
C PHE A 60 -10.47 9.07 -12.27
N ILE A 61 -10.68 7.77 -12.04
CA ILE A 61 -11.83 7.28 -11.27
C ILE A 61 -11.51 7.11 -9.78
N GLY A 62 -10.24 7.17 -9.37
CA GLY A 62 -9.86 7.19 -7.96
C GLY A 62 -8.65 6.32 -7.62
N VAL A 63 -8.56 6.00 -6.32
CA VAL A 63 -7.48 5.20 -5.75
C VAL A 63 -8.06 4.09 -4.87
N ILE A 64 -7.46 2.90 -4.94
CA ILE A 64 -7.60 1.86 -3.94
C ILE A 64 -6.32 1.85 -3.12
N GLU A 65 -6.40 2.15 -1.82
CA GLU A 65 -5.26 2.18 -0.91
C GLU A 65 -5.26 0.94 -0.02
N ASP A 66 -4.14 0.22 -0.02
CA ASP A 66 -4.01 -1.07 0.64
C ASP A 66 -3.77 -0.98 2.15
N THR A 67 -3.01 0.02 2.60
CA THR A 67 -2.44 0.07 3.95
C THR A 67 -3.17 1.06 4.86
N GLU A 68 -3.16 0.76 6.16
CA GLU A 68 -3.73 1.66 7.17
C GLU A 68 -3.00 3.02 7.17
N ASN A 69 -1.67 3.01 7.09
CA ASN A 69 -0.86 4.23 7.04
C ASN A 69 -1.18 5.09 5.81
N GLY A 70 -1.28 4.48 4.62
CA GLY A 70 -1.65 5.21 3.42
C GLY A 70 -3.07 5.77 3.51
N HIS A 71 -4.02 5.01 4.06
CA HIS A 71 -5.38 5.47 4.27
C HIS A 71 -5.43 6.70 5.18
N GLN A 72 -4.68 6.71 6.28
CA GLN A 72 -4.57 7.90 7.16
C GLN A 72 -4.01 9.11 6.43
N LYS A 73 -3.02 8.93 5.55
CA LYS A 73 -2.50 10.04 4.73
C LYS A 73 -3.58 10.62 3.82
N TYR A 74 -4.38 9.78 3.15
CA TYR A 74 -5.49 10.26 2.33
C TYR A 74 -6.57 10.97 3.15
N LEU A 75 -6.91 10.48 4.35
CA LEU A 75 -7.85 11.15 5.26
C LEU A 75 -7.37 12.54 5.72
N SER A 76 -6.06 12.77 5.74
CA SER A 76 -5.49 14.08 6.12
C SER A 76 -5.64 15.17 5.05
N ILE A 77 -6.11 14.82 3.84
CA ILE A 77 -6.32 15.78 2.74
C ILE A 77 -7.68 16.48 2.93
N GLU A 78 -7.67 17.78 3.25
CA GLU A 78 -8.89 18.56 3.47
C GLU A 78 -9.85 18.60 2.27
N ASN A 79 -9.31 18.72 1.05
CA ASN A 79 -10.09 18.89 -0.19
C ASN A 79 -9.76 17.79 -1.20
N LEU A 80 -10.02 16.55 -0.82
CA LEU A 80 -9.80 15.39 -1.67
C LEU A 80 -10.78 15.38 -2.86
N LYS A 81 -10.26 15.51 -4.08
CA LYS A 81 -11.08 15.63 -5.32
C LYS A 81 -11.44 14.30 -5.97
N ALA A 82 -10.75 13.21 -5.62
CA ALA A 82 -10.97 11.88 -6.17
C ALA A 82 -11.34 10.88 -5.07
N PRO A 83 -12.20 9.91 -5.34
CA PRO A 83 -12.57 8.93 -4.33
C PRO A 83 -11.38 8.02 -4.00
N VAL A 84 -11.28 7.64 -2.73
CA VAL A 84 -10.27 6.70 -2.21
C VAL A 84 -11.00 5.59 -1.46
N VAL A 85 -10.78 4.35 -1.87
CA VAL A 85 -11.30 3.16 -1.20
C VAL A 85 -10.18 2.51 -0.41
N SER A 86 -10.42 2.21 0.87
CA SER A 86 -9.42 1.57 1.73
C SER A 86 -9.62 0.05 1.79
N VAL A 87 -8.61 -0.72 1.38
CA VAL A 87 -8.55 -2.16 1.63
C VAL A 87 -8.21 -2.43 3.09
N ALA A 88 -7.40 -1.57 3.71
CA ALA A 88 -6.99 -1.67 5.11
C ALA A 88 -8.15 -1.77 6.10
N ARG A 89 -9.32 -1.22 5.73
CA ARG A 89 -10.55 -1.24 6.52
C ARG A 89 -11.52 -2.36 6.15
N SER A 90 -11.17 -3.22 5.19
CA SER A 90 -12.01 -4.35 4.81
C SER A 90 -11.96 -5.47 5.85
N PRO A 91 -13.04 -6.26 6.01
CA PRO A 91 -13.04 -7.44 6.89
C PRO A 91 -11.97 -8.46 6.50
N LEU A 92 -11.71 -8.61 5.19
CA LEU A 92 -10.72 -9.55 4.67
C LEU A 92 -9.30 -9.18 5.09
N LYS A 93 -8.98 -7.88 5.21
CA LYS A 93 -7.65 -7.43 5.65
C LYS A 93 -7.33 -7.89 7.08
N ASN A 94 -8.32 -8.07 7.94
CA ASN A 94 -8.07 -8.55 9.31
C ASN A 94 -7.48 -9.98 9.30
N ASN A 95 -7.94 -10.84 8.39
CA ASN A 95 -7.39 -12.19 8.24
C ASN A 95 -5.97 -12.14 7.65
N GLU A 96 -5.76 -11.29 6.65
CA GLU A 96 -4.43 -11.06 6.06
C GLU A 96 -3.43 -10.56 7.12
N ASP A 97 -3.78 -9.53 7.89
CA ASP A 97 -2.92 -8.94 8.93
C ASP A 97 -2.54 -9.96 10.01
N HIS A 98 -3.45 -10.86 10.37
CA HIS A 98 -3.16 -11.95 11.31
C HIS A 98 -2.13 -12.93 10.75
N LEU A 99 -2.30 -13.37 9.49
CA LEU A 99 -1.35 -14.24 8.80
C LEU A 99 0.03 -13.57 8.61
N VAL A 100 0.05 -12.26 8.35
CA VAL A 100 1.30 -11.48 8.32
C VAL A 100 2.00 -11.52 9.68
N GLY A 101 1.26 -11.38 10.79
CA GLY A 101 1.82 -11.52 12.14
C GLY A 101 2.50 -12.87 12.38
N GLN A 102 1.85 -13.97 11.98
CA GLN A 102 2.41 -15.32 12.05
C GLN A 102 3.67 -15.47 11.20
N ALA A 103 3.65 -14.93 9.98
CA ALA A 103 4.81 -14.94 9.08
C ALA A 103 6.00 -14.18 9.66
N VAL A 104 5.76 -13.08 10.39
CA VAL A 104 6.80 -12.32 11.10
C VAL A 104 7.44 -13.16 12.19
N VAL A 105 6.65 -13.84 13.03
CA VAL A 105 7.17 -14.71 14.09
C VAL A 105 7.97 -15.87 13.51
N PHE A 106 7.44 -16.53 12.49
CA PHE A 106 8.13 -17.62 11.79
C PHE A 106 9.48 -17.16 11.22
N SER A 107 9.50 -16.02 10.52
CA SER A 107 10.72 -15.48 9.91
C SER A 107 11.73 -15.04 10.96
N ALA A 108 11.27 -14.42 12.05
CA ALA A 108 12.14 -14.01 13.15
C ALA A 108 12.79 -15.22 13.85
N ASP A 109 12.02 -16.29 14.13
CA ASP A 109 12.56 -17.53 14.71
C ASP A 109 13.57 -18.19 13.76
N SER A 110 13.29 -18.20 12.45
CA SER A 110 14.24 -18.72 11.44
C SER A 110 15.58 -17.98 11.47
N ILE A 111 15.57 -16.64 11.45
CA ILE A 111 16.78 -15.82 11.48
C ILE A 111 17.55 -16.03 12.80
N LEU A 112 16.84 -16.13 13.93
CA LEU A 112 17.48 -16.32 15.23
C LEU A 112 18.12 -17.71 15.35
N ARG A 113 17.52 -18.74 14.76
CA ARG A 113 18.09 -20.10 14.72
C ARG A 113 19.41 -20.16 13.96
N GLU A 114 19.54 -19.38 12.88
CA GLU A 114 20.82 -19.24 12.17
C GLU A 114 21.93 -18.68 13.06
N GLN A 115 21.56 -17.92 14.10
CA GLN A 115 22.46 -17.40 15.12
C GLN A 115 22.54 -18.29 16.38
N GLY A 116 21.98 -19.51 16.34
CA GLY A 116 21.95 -20.44 17.48
C GLY A 116 20.99 -20.04 18.60
N VAL A 117 20.08 -19.10 18.35
CA VAL A 117 19.09 -18.62 19.31
C VAL A 117 17.72 -19.25 19.00
N LEU A 118 17.15 -19.94 19.98
CA LEU A 118 15.76 -20.39 19.92
C LEU A 118 14.86 -19.32 20.55
N LEU A 119 13.78 -18.93 19.85
CA LEU A 119 12.81 -17.97 20.37
C LEU A 119 12.03 -18.55 21.56
N ASN A 120 11.82 -19.87 21.58
CA ASN A 120 11.20 -20.58 22.69
C ASN A 120 11.91 -20.26 24.01
N ASN A 121 11.11 -19.98 25.05
CA ASN A 121 11.55 -19.60 26.39
C ASN A 121 12.31 -18.26 26.48
N LYS A 122 12.27 -17.41 25.44
CA LYS A 122 12.76 -16.03 25.52
C LYS A 122 11.63 -15.08 25.89
N LYS A 123 11.98 -14.02 26.61
CA LYS A 123 11.10 -12.86 26.78
C LYS A 123 11.24 -11.99 25.54
N VAL A 124 10.16 -11.83 24.79
CA VAL A 124 10.12 -11.01 23.58
C VAL A 124 9.28 -9.77 23.86
N GLY A 125 9.82 -8.60 23.52
CA GLY A 125 9.06 -7.35 23.55
C GLY A 125 8.48 -7.06 22.17
N ILE A 126 7.18 -6.76 22.10
CA ILE A 126 6.50 -6.34 20.87
C ILE A 126 6.25 -4.83 20.97
N VAL A 127 6.82 -4.07 20.03
CA VAL A 127 6.58 -2.62 19.94
C VAL A 127 5.47 -2.37 18.91
N GLY A 128 4.31 -1.95 19.41
CA GLY A 128 3.10 -1.70 18.63
C GLY A 128 2.10 -2.86 18.70
N PHE A 129 0.89 -2.58 19.18
CA PHE A 129 -0.18 -3.56 19.38
C PHE A 129 -1.39 -3.30 18.46
N GLY A 130 -1.10 -2.93 17.20
CA GLY A 130 -2.10 -2.82 16.14
C GLY A 130 -2.48 -4.19 15.56
N LYS A 131 -3.13 -4.20 14.38
CA LYS A 131 -3.60 -5.43 13.73
C LYS A 131 -2.51 -6.50 13.56
N ILE A 132 -1.36 -6.12 13.00
CA ILE A 132 -0.21 -7.03 12.82
C ILE A 132 0.41 -7.42 14.17
N GLY A 133 0.59 -6.46 15.09
CA GLY A 133 1.16 -6.73 16.42
C GLY A 133 0.33 -7.71 17.24
N ASN A 134 -1.00 -7.68 17.09
CA ASN A 134 -1.90 -8.67 17.67
C ASN A 134 -1.68 -10.07 17.02
N GLY A 135 -1.52 -10.13 15.70
CA GLY A 135 -1.10 -11.36 15.01
C GLY A 135 0.20 -11.94 15.57
N VAL A 136 1.22 -11.09 15.79
CA VAL A 136 2.50 -11.50 16.39
C VAL A 136 2.31 -12.03 17.82
N LEU A 137 1.49 -11.38 18.65
CA LEU A 137 1.25 -11.84 20.03
C LEU A 137 0.50 -13.17 20.10
N SER A 138 -0.38 -13.44 19.13
CA SER A 138 -1.24 -14.63 19.10
C SER A 138 -0.62 -15.82 18.37
N SER A 139 0.64 -15.69 17.92
CA SER A 139 1.41 -16.72 17.21
C SER A 139 2.23 -17.61 18.15
#